data_AF-F0YMV5-F1
#
_entry.id   AF-F0YMV5-F1
#
_cell.length_a   1.000
_cell.length_b   1.000
_cell.length_c   1.000
_cell.angle_alpha   90.00
_cell.angle_beta   90.00
_cell.angle_gamma   90.00
#
_symmetry.space_group_name_H-M   'P 1'
#
loop_
_entity.id
_entity.type
_entity.pdbx_description
1 polymer ?
#
loop_
_entity_poly.entity_id
_entity_poly.type
_entity_poly.pdbx_seq_one_letter_code
_entity_poly.pdbx_strand_id
1 'polypeptide(L)'
;MSSSSSDSDSSDDDKKRKKKREKKERKRKRKEEKKAKKKAKKARRSRDDDGDDAPADEEDYGPAPLPDADALEGLGGGAVDYGGALRPGEGAAIAQYVQKNMRIPRRGEVGWQGEEIERLESVGYVMSGSRHARMNAVRIRKENQVYSAEEKRALALITFEEKQQQENKVMGEFRAMLQQRLVSQGLAKAELGDAPQ
;
A
#
# COMPACT_ATOMS: atom_id res chain seq x y z
N MET A 1 12.59 -85.61 -11.96
CA MET A 1 12.01 -84.94 -13.15
C MET A 1 11.49 -83.57 -12.71
N SER A 2 12.01 -82.56 -13.40
CA SER A 2 11.77 -81.10 -13.50
C SER A 2 11.03 -80.26 -12.46
N SER A 3 11.75 -79.19 -12.10
CA SER A 3 11.41 -77.88 -11.55
C SER A 3 10.73 -76.94 -12.54
N SER A 4 9.91 -75.99 -12.05
CA SER A 4 9.72 -74.64 -12.64
C SER A 4 8.81 -73.81 -11.73
N SER A 5 9.37 -73.00 -10.82
CA SER A 5 8.65 -71.97 -10.07
C SER A 5 9.16 -70.59 -10.46
N SER A 6 8.20 -69.71 -10.70
CA SER A 6 8.27 -68.40 -11.34
C SER A 6 8.96 -67.32 -10.49
N ASP A 7 10.04 -66.75 -11.03
CA ASP A 7 10.66 -65.50 -10.55
C ASP A 7 10.59 -64.44 -11.66
N SER A 8 9.65 -63.48 -11.58
CA SER A 8 9.63 -62.29 -12.46
C SER A 8 8.67 -61.17 -11.98
N ASP A 9 8.87 -60.62 -10.77
CA ASP A 9 8.14 -59.39 -10.35
C ASP A 9 8.93 -58.50 -9.38
N SER A 10 10.21 -58.23 -9.66
CA SER A 10 11.02 -57.26 -8.91
C SER A 10 11.51 -56.07 -9.76
N SER A 11 11.35 -56.12 -11.08
CA SER A 11 11.94 -55.15 -12.01
C SER A 11 11.07 -53.90 -12.25
N ASP A 12 9.76 -53.96 -12.00
CA ASP A 12 8.85 -52.84 -12.29
C ASP A 12 8.77 -51.80 -11.17
N ASP A 13 8.94 -52.21 -9.92
CA ASP A 13 8.95 -51.28 -8.78
C ASP A 13 10.16 -50.33 -8.80
N ASP A 14 11.34 -50.81 -9.21
CA ASP A 14 12.53 -49.97 -9.34
C ASP A 14 12.43 -48.97 -10.48
N LYS A 15 11.84 -49.35 -11.62
CA LYS A 15 11.53 -48.42 -12.72
C LYS A 15 10.58 -47.31 -12.26
N LYS A 16 9.56 -47.66 -11.48
CA LYS A 16 8.58 -46.71 -10.93
C LYS A 16 9.23 -45.73 -9.94
N ARG A 17 10.13 -46.21 -9.07
CA ARG A 17 10.90 -45.38 -8.13
C ARG A 17 11.85 -44.42 -8.86
N LYS A 18 12.55 -44.88 -9.91
CA LYS A 18 13.43 -44.05 -10.74
C LYS A 18 12.66 -42.92 -11.45
N LYS A 19 11.53 -43.24 -12.08
CA LYS A 19 10.64 -42.25 -12.74
C LYS A 19 10.09 -41.21 -11.76
N LYS A 20 9.79 -41.59 -10.52
CA LYS A 20 9.33 -40.67 -9.46
C LYS A 20 10.45 -39.71 -9.01
N ARG A 21 11.70 -40.20 -8.91
CA ARG A 21 12.88 -39.38 -8.57
C ARG A 21 13.17 -38.35 -9.67
N GLU A 22 13.19 -38.77 -10.94
CA GLU A 22 13.39 -37.86 -12.09
C GLU A 22 12.31 -36.78 -12.17
N LYS A 23 11.03 -37.13 -11.95
CA LYS A 23 9.93 -36.15 -11.91
C LYS A 23 10.11 -35.12 -10.79
N LYS A 24 10.62 -35.54 -9.62
CA LYS A 24 10.90 -34.65 -8.48
C LYS A 24 12.06 -33.70 -8.79
N GLU A 25 13.10 -34.18 -9.46
CA GLU A 25 14.26 -33.37 -9.85
C GLU A 25 13.90 -32.33 -10.93
N ARG A 26 13.16 -32.74 -11.98
CA ARG A 26 12.63 -31.81 -13.00
C ARG A 26 11.78 -30.70 -12.40
N LYS A 27 10.95 -31.01 -11.39
CA LYS A 27 10.13 -30.02 -10.67
C LYS A 27 10.99 -29.05 -9.85
N ARG A 28 12.11 -29.50 -9.28
CA ARG A 28 13.07 -28.64 -8.56
C ARG A 28 13.78 -27.69 -9.52
N LYS A 29 14.36 -28.20 -10.62
CA LYS A 29 15.02 -27.39 -11.66
C LYS A 29 14.09 -26.30 -12.22
N ARG A 30 12.84 -26.65 -12.56
CA ARG A 30 11.84 -25.67 -13.04
C ARG A 30 11.48 -24.59 -11.99
N LYS A 31 11.53 -24.92 -10.69
CA LYS A 31 11.26 -23.95 -9.62
C LYS A 31 12.43 -22.99 -9.44
N GLU A 32 13.65 -23.47 -9.60
CA GLU A 32 14.88 -22.68 -9.53
C GLU A 32 15.01 -21.72 -10.72
N GLU A 33 14.75 -22.20 -11.94
CA GLU A 33 14.71 -21.37 -13.15
C GLU A 33 13.67 -20.23 -13.04
N LYS A 34 12.48 -20.53 -12.50
CA LYS A 34 11.45 -19.50 -12.24
C LYS A 34 11.90 -18.48 -11.20
N LYS A 35 12.65 -18.88 -10.17
CA LYS A 35 13.21 -17.96 -9.18
C LYS A 35 14.29 -17.07 -9.79
N ALA A 36 15.17 -17.63 -10.63
CA ALA A 36 16.20 -16.87 -11.34
C ALA A 36 15.59 -15.83 -12.28
N LYS A 37 14.59 -16.22 -13.10
CA LYS A 37 13.84 -15.30 -13.97
C LYS A 37 13.13 -14.19 -13.19
N LYS A 38 12.57 -14.49 -12.01
CA LYS A 38 11.93 -13.47 -11.14
C LYS A 38 12.96 -12.50 -10.54
N LYS A 39 14.14 -12.98 -10.14
CA LYS A 39 15.23 -12.13 -9.64
C LYS A 39 15.77 -11.21 -10.75
N ALA A 40 15.99 -11.74 -11.96
CA ALA A 40 16.43 -10.94 -13.10
C ALA A 40 15.40 -9.85 -13.48
N LYS A 41 14.10 -10.18 -13.47
CA LYS A 41 13.04 -9.18 -13.73
C LYS A 41 12.96 -8.11 -12.64
N LYS A 42 13.23 -8.45 -11.37
CA LYS A 42 13.28 -7.47 -10.27
C LYS A 42 14.49 -6.53 -10.42
N ALA A 43 15.66 -7.07 -10.77
CA ALA A 43 16.88 -6.29 -10.96
C ALA A 43 16.84 -5.35 -12.18
N ARG A 44 16.07 -5.70 -13.23
CA ARG A 44 15.80 -4.78 -14.34
C ARG A 44 14.87 -3.65 -13.92
N ARG A 45 13.77 -3.95 -13.25
CA ARG A 45 12.83 -2.94 -12.73
C ARG A 45 13.45 -1.96 -11.74
N SER A 46 14.49 -2.36 -11.00
CA SER A 46 15.19 -1.46 -10.08
C SER A 46 16.33 -0.67 -10.74
N ARG A 47 16.52 -0.78 -12.07
CA ARG A 47 17.48 0.05 -12.83
C ARG A 47 16.80 1.06 -13.75
N ASP A 48 15.51 0.87 -14.02
CA ASP A 48 14.69 1.77 -14.83
C ASP A 48 13.89 2.78 -13.96
N ASP A 49 14.17 2.84 -12.65
CA ASP A 49 13.50 3.67 -11.62
C ASP A 49 14.52 4.55 -10.88
N ASP A 50 15.62 4.91 -11.56
CA ASP A 50 16.56 5.98 -11.17
C ASP A 50 16.41 7.12 -12.22
N GLY A 51 15.15 7.46 -12.51
CA GLY A 51 14.82 8.68 -13.23
C GLY A 51 14.83 9.82 -12.21
N ASP A 52 15.88 10.64 -12.30
CA ASP A 52 15.98 12.01 -11.79
C ASP A 52 14.62 12.64 -11.44
N ASP A 53 14.30 12.64 -10.15
CA ASP A 53 13.40 13.62 -9.55
C ASP A 53 14.11 14.12 -8.29
N ALA A 54 15.22 14.80 -8.53
CA ALA A 54 15.64 15.82 -7.59
C ALA A 54 14.54 16.88 -7.63
N PRO A 55 13.80 17.15 -6.53
CA PRO A 55 13.07 18.40 -6.47
C PRO A 55 14.14 19.47 -6.61
N ALA A 56 14.14 20.17 -7.74
CA ALA A 56 14.82 21.44 -7.81
C ALA A 56 14.26 22.24 -6.64
N ASP A 57 15.09 22.48 -5.62
CA ASP A 57 14.91 23.56 -4.65
C ASP A 57 15.02 24.87 -5.46
N GLU A 58 14.00 25.12 -6.28
CA GLU A 58 13.67 26.45 -6.76
C GLU A 58 13.15 27.14 -5.51
N GLU A 59 14.01 27.95 -4.90
CA GLU A 59 13.69 28.80 -3.75
C GLU A 59 12.52 29.72 -4.13
N ASP A 60 11.30 29.21 -4.03
CA ASP A 60 10.05 29.93 -4.19
C ASP A 60 9.85 30.81 -2.95
N TYR A 61 10.43 32.00 -2.98
CA TYR A 61 10.21 33.01 -1.97
C TYR A 61 8.82 33.63 -2.15
N GLY A 62 7.80 33.05 -1.52
CA GLY A 62 6.46 33.59 -1.42
C GLY A 62 5.49 32.60 -0.76
N PRO A 63 4.32 33.03 -0.25
CA PRO A 63 3.27 32.07 0.08
C PRO A 63 2.84 31.36 -1.20
N ALA A 64 3.25 30.11 -1.35
CA ALA A 64 2.76 29.26 -2.42
C ALA A 64 1.22 29.20 -2.33
N PRO A 65 0.51 29.30 -3.47
CA PRO A 65 -0.93 29.05 -3.48
C PRO A 65 -1.19 27.67 -2.87
N LEU A 66 -2.31 27.53 -2.13
CA LEU A 66 -2.77 26.22 -1.66
C LEU A 66 -2.61 25.22 -2.81
N PRO A 67 -1.86 24.12 -2.62
CA PRO A 67 -1.63 23.17 -3.70
C PRO A 67 -2.98 22.76 -4.28
N ASP A 68 -3.05 22.74 -5.62
CA ASP A 68 -4.28 22.41 -6.33
C ASP A 68 -4.90 21.14 -5.75
N ALA A 69 -6.23 21.05 -5.80
CA ALA A 69 -6.99 19.92 -5.27
C ALA A 69 -6.46 18.56 -5.76
N ASP A 70 -5.75 18.53 -6.89
CA ASP A 70 -5.08 17.36 -7.49
C ASP A 70 -3.81 16.91 -6.73
N ALA A 71 -3.02 17.84 -6.18
CA ALA A 71 -1.89 17.54 -5.30
C ALA A 71 -2.35 17.15 -3.89
N LEU A 72 -3.47 17.71 -3.43
CA LEU A 72 -4.17 17.25 -2.24
C LEU A 72 -4.94 15.95 -2.50
N GLU A 73 -5.33 15.62 -3.74
CA GLU A 73 -6.06 14.39 -4.08
C GLU A 73 -5.19 13.17 -3.75
N GLY A 74 -3.89 13.18 -4.08
CA GLY A 74 -2.95 12.15 -3.65
C GLY A 74 -2.94 11.92 -2.13
N LEU A 75 -3.27 12.94 -1.35
CA LEU A 75 -3.37 12.90 0.10
C LEU A 75 -4.81 12.75 0.64
N GLY A 76 -5.88 13.06 -0.10
CA GLY A 76 -7.26 13.19 0.42
C GLY A 76 -8.42 12.64 -0.43
N GLY A 77 -8.25 12.39 -1.74
CA GLY A 77 -9.35 11.91 -2.61
C GLY A 77 -8.99 11.13 -3.88
N GLY A 78 -7.77 11.29 -4.39
CA GLY A 78 -7.21 10.61 -5.55
C GLY A 78 -6.86 9.14 -5.27
N ALA A 79 -6.72 8.38 -6.36
CA ALA A 79 -6.42 6.96 -6.31
C ALA A 79 -5.05 6.72 -5.65
N VAL A 80 -5.05 6.45 -4.34
CA VAL A 80 -3.87 6.01 -3.60
C VAL A 80 -3.28 4.79 -4.31
N ASP A 81 -2.02 4.87 -4.70
CA ASP A 81 -1.34 3.71 -5.25
C ASP A 81 -1.01 2.75 -4.10
N TYR A 82 -1.90 1.80 -3.89
CA TYR A 82 -1.69 0.71 -2.95
C TYR A 82 -0.66 -0.30 -3.47
N GLY A 83 0.00 -0.09 -4.62
CA GLY A 83 1.07 -0.90 -5.18
C GLY A 83 0.61 -2.14 -5.97
N GLY A 84 1.47 -2.65 -6.85
CA GLY A 84 1.12 -3.67 -7.86
C GLY A 84 0.85 -5.12 -7.37
N ALA A 85 0.66 -5.36 -6.08
CA ALA A 85 0.33 -6.70 -5.55
C ALA A 85 -1.18 -6.91 -5.29
N LEU A 86 -1.97 -5.83 -5.36
CA LEU A 86 -3.43 -5.84 -5.31
C LEU A 86 -4.02 -5.87 -6.73
N ARG A 87 -5.24 -6.40 -6.87
CA ARG A 87 -5.99 -6.25 -8.13
C ARG A 87 -6.49 -4.80 -8.27
N PRO A 88 -6.74 -4.32 -9.51
CA PRO A 88 -7.37 -3.02 -9.71
C PRO A 88 -8.67 -2.91 -8.89
N GLY A 89 -8.81 -1.84 -8.11
CA GLY A 89 -9.96 -1.60 -7.22
C GLY A 89 -9.98 -2.40 -5.91
N GLU A 90 -9.10 -3.39 -5.71
CA GLU A 90 -9.04 -4.17 -4.46
C GLU A 90 -8.53 -3.31 -3.28
N GLY A 91 -7.50 -2.48 -3.51
CA GLY A 91 -6.94 -1.60 -2.49
C GLY A 91 -7.94 -0.56 -2.00
N ALA A 92 -8.61 0.13 -2.93
CA ALA A 92 -9.64 1.12 -2.61
C ALA A 92 -10.81 0.52 -1.81
N ALA A 93 -11.27 -0.68 -2.19
CA ALA A 93 -12.31 -1.37 -1.44
C ALA A 93 -11.87 -1.69 -0.01
N ILE A 94 -10.65 -2.21 0.17
CA ILE A 94 -10.10 -2.50 1.51
C ILE A 94 -9.96 -1.22 2.34
N ALA A 95 -9.46 -0.13 1.74
CA ALA A 95 -9.26 1.14 2.42
C ALA A 95 -10.56 1.70 3.02
N GLN A 96 -11.69 1.56 2.34
CA GLN A 96 -12.99 1.99 2.88
C GLN A 96 -13.38 1.25 4.16
N TYR A 97 -13.04 -0.04 4.30
CA TYR A 97 -13.27 -0.78 5.54
C TYR A 97 -12.31 -0.32 6.64
N VAL A 98 -11.05 -0.06 6.29
CA VAL A 98 -10.02 0.43 7.23
C VAL A 98 -10.38 1.81 7.78
N GLN A 99 -10.82 2.74 6.93
CA GLN A 99 -11.26 4.09 7.33
C GLN A 99 -12.47 4.05 8.25
N LYS A 100 -13.36 3.06 8.07
CA LYS A 100 -14.51 2.82 8.96
C LYS A 100 -14.15 1.97 10.19
N ASN A 101 -12.87 1.65 10.37
CA ASN A 101 -12.37 0.81 11.45
C ASN A 101 -13.04 -0.58 11.51
N MET A 102 -13.51 -1.10 10.37
CA MET A 102 -14.20 -2.37 10.25
C MET A 102 -13.28 -3.47 9.75
N ARG A 103 -13.58 -4.71 10.15
CA ARG A 103 -12.92 -5.91 9.62
C ARG A 103 -13.13 -6.04 8.11
N ILE A 104 -12.03 -6.26 7.40
CA ILE A 104 -12.02 -6.49 5.94
C ILE A 104 -12.68 -7.86 5.65
N PRO A 105 -13.76 -7.93 4.84
CA PRO A 105 -14.43 -9.19 4.53
C PRO A 105 -13.54 -10.17 3.77
N ARG A 106 -13.54 -11.45 4.18
CA ARG A 106 -12.81 -12.52 3.47
C ARG A 106 -13.70 -13.17 2.41
N ARG A 107 -13.09 -13.99 1.53
CA ARG A 107 -13.81 -14.73 0.49
C ARG A 107 -14.80 -15.71 1.12
N GLY A 108 -16.09 -15.54 0.83
CA GLY A 108 -17.17 -16.34 1.41
C GLY A 108 -17.85 -15.68 2.62
N GLU A 109 -17.38 -14.51 3.04
CA GLU A 109 -17.99 -13.70 4.10
C GLU A 109 -18.74 -12.48 3.53
N VAL A 110 -18.82 -12.36 2.20
CA VAL A 110 -19.54 -11.28 1.51
C VAL A 110 -21.04 -11.43 1.82
N GLY A 111 -21.59 -10.46 2.55
CA GLY A 111 -22.99 -10.48 3.02
C GLY A 111 -23.15 -10.63 4.53
N TRP A 112 -22.06 -10.89 5.26
CA TRP A 112 -22.03 -10.86 6.72
C TRP A 112 -21.44 -9.54 7.21
N GLN A 113 -21.92 -9.04 8.35
CA GLN A 113 -21.35 -7.84 8.96
C GLN A 113 -20.01 -8.18 9.63
N GLY A 114 -19.03 -7.26 9.56
CA GLY A 114 -17.71 -7.45 10.15
C GLY A 114 -17.79 -7.79 11.65
N GLU A 115 -18.61 -7.06 12.39
CA GLU A 115 -18.85 -7.26 13.82
C GLU A 115 -19.48 -8.62 14.14
N GLU A 116 -20.37 -9.11 13.27
CA GLU A 116 -21.01 -10.40 13.46
C GLU A 116 -20.01 -11.54 13.34
N ILE A 117 -19.07 -11.43 12.39
CA ILE A 117 -18.00 -12.40 12.22
C ILE A 117 -17.05 -12.38 13.42
N GLU A 118 -16.71 -11.20 13.94
CA GLU A 118 -15.86 -11.08 15.14
C GLU A 118 -16.50 -11.73 16.37
N ARG A 119 -17.82 -11.55 16.57
CA ARG A 119 -18.55 -12.23 17.64
C ARG A 119 -18.55 -13.75 17.49
N LEU A 120 -18.71 -14.27 16.27
CA LEU A 120 -18.65 -15.72 16.04
C LEU A 120 -17.23 -16.27 16.27
N GLU A 121 -16.21 -15.56 15.80
CA GLU A 121 -14.80 -15.94 16.01
C GLU A 121 -14.42 -15.91 17.51
N SER A 122 -14.94 -14.95 18.30
CA SER A 122 -14.65 -14.87 19.74
C SER A 122 -15.30 -15.99 20.57
N VAL A 123 -16.48 -16.47 20.15
CA VAL A 123 -17.16 -17.63 20.76
C VAL A 123 -16.45 -18.95 20.39
N GLY A 124 -15.58 -18.94 19.39
CA GLY A 124 -14.77 -20.09 18.98
C GLY A 124 -15.17 -20.73 17.65
N TYR A 125 -16.09 -20.12 16.89
CA TYR A 125 -16.37 -20.55 15.54
C TYR A 125 -15.22 -20.17 14.59
N VAL A 126 -14.91 -21.04 13.65
CA VAL A 126 -13.82 -20.85 12.69
C VAL A 126 -14.39 -20.65 11.30
N MET A 127 -14.21 -19.46 10.73
CA MET A 127 -14.73 -19.16 9.39
C MET A 127 -14.06 -20.03 8.30
N SER A 128 -14.81 -20.35 7.25
CA SER A 128 -14.30 -21.14 6.13
C SER A 128 -13.06 -20.48 5.50
N GLY A 129 -11.99 -21.25 5.29
CA GLY A 129 -10.74 -20.76 4.70
C GLY A 129 -9.72 -20.14 5.68
N SER A 130 -10.13 -19.81 6.91
CA SER A 130 -9.23 -19.29 7.95
C SER A 130 -8.18 -20.30 8.44
N ARG A 131 -8.35 -21.60 8.16
CA ARG A 131 -7.37 -22.65 8.53
C ARG A 131 -6.17 -22.74 7.58
N HIS A 132 -6.18 -22.03 6.45
CA HIS A 132 -5.13 -22.12 5.42
C HIS A 132 -3.97 -21.14 5.67
N ALA A 133 -2.92 -21.59 6.34
CA ALA A 133 -1.76 -20.75 6.70
C ALA A 133 -1.15 -19.96 5.52
N ARG A 134 -0.91 -20.62 4.37
CA ARG A 134 -0.29 -19.95 3.22
C ARG A 134 -1.20 -18.88 2.60
N MET A 135 -2.51 -19.11 2.56
CA MET A 135 -3.46 -18.13 2.02
C MET A 135 -3.64 -16.96 2.97
N ASN A 136 -3.76 -17.23 4.28
CA ASN A 136 -3.83 -16.20 5.30
C ASN A 136 -2.62 -15.28 5.24
N ALA A 137 -1.41 -15.82 5.07
CA ALA A 137 -0.21 -15.00 4.95
C ALA A 137 -0.23 -14.09 3.71
N VAL A 138 -0.80 -14.55 2.59
CA VAL A 138 -0.96 -13.72 1.38
C VAL A 138 -2.01 -12.63 1.60
N ARG A 139 -3.12 -12.98 2.25
CA ARG A 139 -4.18 -12.05 2.63
C ARG A 139 -3.63 -10.96 3.56
N ILE A 140 -3.02 -11.34 4.68
CA ILE A 140 -2.43 -10.40 5.65
C ILE A 140 -1.42 -9.49 4.95
N ARG A 141 -0.59 -10.01 4.04
CA ARG A 141 0.33 -9.16 3.27
C ARG A 141 -0.41 -8.10 2.45
N LYS A 142 -1.49 -8.47 1.77
CA LYS A 142 -2.31 -7.55 0.97
C LYS A 142 -3.01 -6.51 1.84
N GLU A 143 -3.54 -6.93 2.98
CA GLU A 143 -4.17 -6.02 3.94
C GLU A 143 -3.14 -5.04 4.51
N ASN A 144 -1.99 -5.54 4.97
CA ASN A 144 -0.90 -4.70 5.49
C ASN A 144 -0.37 -3.71 4.45
N GLN A 145 -0.41 -4.06 3.16
CA GLN A 145 -0.04 -3.14 2.08
C GLN A 145 -0.98 -1.94 2.01
N VAL A 146 -2.28 -2.15 2.26
CA VAL A 146 -3.27 -1.06 2.33
C VAL A 146 -3.11 -0.29 3.64
N TYR A 147 -2.96 -0.97 4.78
CA TYR A 147 -2.72 -0.31 6.06
C TYR A 147 -1.50 0.61 6.01
N SER A 148 -0.34 0.12 5.55
CA SER A 148 0.86 0.95 5.47
C SER A 148 0.75 2.11 4.48
N ALA A 149 -0.09 2.00 3.44
CA ALA A 149 -0.33 3.10 2.51
C ALA A 149 -1.24 4.16 3.14
N GLU A 150 -2.36 3.74 3.77
CA GLU A 150 -3.28 4.63 4.47
C GLU A 150 -2.62 5.31 5.68
N GLU A 151 -1.80 4.61 6.45
CA GLU A 151 -1.04 5.17 7.57
C GLU A 151 -0.08 6.27 7.11
N LYS A 152 0.68 6.02 6.03
CA LYS A 152 1.58 7.03 5.45
C LYS A 152 0.81 8.24 4.95
N ARG A 153 -0.33 8.00 4.30
CA ARG A 153 -1.21 9.07 3.81
C ARG A 153 -1.76 9.91 4.96
N ALA A 154 -2.26 9.26 6.01
CA ALA A 154 -2.78 9.94 7.20
C ALA A 154 -1.69 10.78 7.88
N LEU A 155 -0.47 10.24 8.02
CA LEU A 155 0.67 11.00 8.55
C LEU A 155 1.04 12.19 7.66
N ALA A 156 1.06 12.02 6.34
CA ALA A 156 1.36 13.10 5.40
C ALA A 156 0.34 14.24 5.50
N LEU A 157 -0.96 13.91 5.59
CA LEU A 157 -2.03 14.89 5.82
C LEU A 157 -1.80 15.68 7.12
N ILE A 158 -1.46 15.00 8.21
CA ILE A 158 -1.19 15.64 9.49
C ILE A 158 0.01 16.59 9.38
N THR A 159 1.12 16.14 8.79
CA THR A 159 2.30 16.99 8.62
C THR A 159 2.05 18.20 7.73
N PHE A 160 1.21 18.04 6.70
CA PHE A 160 0.82 19.12 5.82
C PHE A 160 -0.03 20.15 6.56
N GLU A 161 -1.03 19.69 7.32
CA GLU A 161 -1.87 20.58 8.13
C GLU A 161 -1.07 21.33 9.19
N GLU A 162 -0.14 20.65 9.88
CA GLU A 162 0.77 21.26 10.84
C GLU A 162 1.65 22.34 10.21
N LYS A 163 2.24 22.05 9.03
CA LYS A 163 3.04 23.02 8.28
C LYS A 163 2.21 24.23 7.86
N GLN A 164 1.01 24.02 7.35
CA GLN A 164 0.11 25.10 6.94
C GLN A 164 -0.30 25.97 8.13
N GLN A 165 -0.58 25.37 9.30
CA GLN A 165 -0.86 26.13 10.52
C GLN A 165 0.37 26.92 11.00
N GLN A 166 1.57 26.36 10.89
CA GLN A 166 2.82 27.03 11.22
C GLN A 166 3.05 28.24 10.30
N GLU A 167 2.91 28.07 8.99
CA GLU A 167 3.04 29.14 8.00
C GLU A 167 2.01 30.26 8.22
N ASN A 168 0.76 29.91 8.50
CA ASN A 168 -0.30 30.88 8.80
C ASN A 168 0.01 31.70 10.07
N LYS A 169 0.59 31.06 11.11
CA LYS A 169 1.03 31.78 12.32
C LYS A 169 2.17 32.75 12.00
N VAL A 170 3.20 32.30 11.29
CA VAL A 170 4.34 33.14 10.88
C VAL A 170 3.87 34.31 10.02
N MET A 171 2.94 34.08 9.09
CA MET A 171 2.33 35.12 8.27
C MET A 171 1.51 36.12 9.11
N GLY A 172 0.78 35.65 10.12
CA GLY A 172 0.07 36.51 11.06
C GLY A 172 1.02 37.42 11.85
N GLU A 173 2.11 36.86 12.37
CA GLU A 173 3.15 37.60 13.09
C GLU A 173 3.86 38.63 12.18
N PHE A 174 4.16 38.24 10.94
CA PHE A 174 4.78 39.14 9.96
C PHE A 174 3.87 40.31 9.59
N ARG A 175 2.58 40.05 9.32
CA ARG A 175 1.58 41.11 9.05
C ARG A 175 1.47 42.07 10.24
N ALA A 176 1.46 41.54 11.47
CA ALA A 176 1.41 42.36 12.68
C ALA A 176 2.68 43.23 12.84
N MET A 177 3.87 42.68 12.58
CA MET A 177 5.13 43.44 12.63
C MET A 177 5.17 44.55 11.57
N LEU A 178 4.72 44.27 10.34
CA LEU A 178 4.62 45.28 9.29
C LEU A 178 3.64 46.39 9.66
N GLN A 179 2.46 46.06 10.18
CA GLN A 179 1.49 47.04 10.67
C GLN A 179 2.07 47.90 11.79
N GLN A 180 2.74 47.29 12.77
CA GLN A 180 3.42 48.02 13.85
C GLN A 180 4.52 48.95 13.31
N ARG A 181 5.29 48.53 12.30
CA ARG A 181 6.30 49.35 11.64
C ARG A 181 5.69 50.50 10.84
N LEU A 182 4.57 50.27 10.14
CA LEU A 182 3.87 51.31 9.38
C LEU A 182 3.30 52.38 10.31
N VAL A 183 2.73 51.95 11.45
CA VAL A 183 2.21 52.84 12.50
C VAL A 183 3.36 53.63 13.16
N SER A 184 4.48 52.98 13.47
CA SER A 184 5.62 53.64 14.12
C SER A 184 6.41 54.58 13.19
N GLN A 185 6.42 54.32 11.88
CA GLN A 185 7.01 55.23 10.89
C GLN A 185 6.07 56.38 10.46
N GLY A 186 4.87 56.50 11.05
CA GLY A 186 4.01 57.67 10.88
C GLY A 186 3.30 57.78 9.51
N LEU A 187 3.19 56.69 8.75
CA LEU A 187 2.48 56.66 7.45
C LEU A 187 0.99 56.32 7.59
N ALA A 188 0.32 56.91 8.58
CA ALA A 188 -1.12 56.78 8.76
C ALA A 188 -1.84 58.02 8.22
N LYS A 189 -2.00 58.09 6.89
CA LYS A 189 -3.16 58.67 6.16
C LYS A 189 -2.84 58.85 4.67
N ALA A 190 -3.35 57.94 3.85
CA ALA A 190 -3.85 58.25 2.51
C ALA A 190 -4.76 57.10 2.06
N GLU A 191 -6.07 57.36 2.15
CA GLU A 191 -7.11 56.93 1.21
C GLU A 191 -7.02 55.48 0.67
N LEU A 192 -7.82 54.57 1.24
CA LEU A 192 -8.41 53.51 0.42
C LEU A 192 -9.92 53.71 0.42
N GLY A 193 -10.34 54.51 -0.58
CA GLY A 193 -11.73 54.71 -0.92
C GLY A 193 -12.38 53.41 -1.36
N ASP A 194 -13.63 53.31 -0.94
CA ASP A 194 -14.72 52.47 -1.39
C ASP A 194 -14.61 51.96 -2.85
N ALA A 195 -14.84 50.66 -3.05
CA ALA A 195 -15.36 50.13 -4.31
C ALA A 195 -16.29 48.93 -4.01
N PRO A 196 -17.47 48.88 -4.65
CA PRO A 196 -18.64 48.14 -4.16
C PRO A 196 -18.70 46.66 -4.58
N GLN A 197 -19.70 46.00 -3.99
CA GLN A 197 -20.13 44.59 -4.11
C GLN A 197 -20.13 44.01 -5.53
#